data_AF-A0A8H7H243-F1
#
_entry.id   AF-A0A8H7H243-F1
#
_cell.length_a   1.000
_cell.length_b   1.000
_cell.length_c   1.000
_cell.angle_alpha   90.00
_cell.angle_beta   90.00
_cell.angle_gamma   90.00
#
_symmetry.space_group_name_H-M   'P 1'
#
loop_
_entity.id
_entity.type
_entity.pdbx_description
1 polymer ?
#
loop_
_entity_poly.entity_id
_entity_poly.type
_entity_poly.pdbx_seq_one_letter_code
_entity_poly.pdbx_strand_id
1 'polypeptide(L)'
;MTGTASIYIPNEGSSYFFKDNQYAKIKWSPSEDSSSLGFGPTKISEWATLNKLKFDRVDAILPAKPHINRGLFFSASNYADIEYVPSSGEEALIHHGSFQEKWPALVKANFYHVDAVFWVPGKTDEAYFFSGSQYCRIKFSYDGKVNKLVEGPTGIDRGFPRMQLSTGRIDTIVPRPDDSNKFYVFSGNKYHSYYINPDRPDEQEMWGLFTVAHGWGALVEAGFYKVGYMRISDNEMLISPIRFIGMIGGPVGILAMGRPQN
;
A
#
# COMPACT_ATOMS: atom_id res chain seq x y z
N MET A 1 4.32 -14.71 -6.21
CA MET A 1 4.46 -13.44 -5.45
C MET A 1 3.14 -13.15 -4.79
N THR A 2 3.18 -12.65 -3.56
CA THR A 2 2.00 -12.34 -2.76
C THR A 2 1.66 -10.88 -3.00
N GLY A 3 0.72 -10.59 -3.90
CA GLY A 3 0.31 -9.22 -4.20
C GLY A 3 -0.24 -8.53 -2.96
N THR A 4 0.15 -7.28 -2.73
CA THR A 4 -0.41 -6.45 -1.67
C THR A 4 -1.09 -5.24 -2.29
N ALA A 5 -2.40 -5.10 -2.12
CA ALA A 5 -3.13 -3.97 -2.67
C ALA A 5 -3.76 -3.14 -1.55
N SER A 6 -4.02 -1.87 -1.83
CA SER A 6 -4.76 -1.03 -0.90
C SER A 6 -5.74 -0.10 -1.62
N ILE A 7 -6.84 0.23 -0.95
CA ILE A 7 -7.74 1.28 -1.38
C ILE A 7 -8.23 2.08 -0.17
N TYR A 8 -8.08 3.40 -0.25
CA TYR A 8 -8.51 4.33 0.80
C TYR A 8 -10.02 4.53 0.80
N ILE A 9 -10.59 4.69 1.99
CA ILE A 9 -12.02 4.90 2.25
C ILE A 9 -12.18 6.33 2.81
N PRO A 10 -12.53 7.32 1.96
CA PRO A 10 -12.47 8.74 2.32
C PRO A 10 -13.20 9.15 3.59
N ASN A 11 -14.39 8.60 3.80
CA ASN A 11 -15.27 9.05 4.86
C ASN A 11 -15.05 8.32 6.20
N GLU A 12 -14.07 7.41 6.27
CA GLU A 12 -13.89 6.54 7.43
C GLU A 12 -12.46 6.55 7.99
N GLY A 13 -11.54 7.33 7.41
CA GLY A 13 -10.13 7.36 7.85
C GLY A 13 -9.50 5.97 7.85
N SER A 14 -9.84 5.17 6.83
CA SER A 14 -9.51 3.75 6.78
C SER A 14 -9.07 3.35 5.38
N SER A 15 -8.43 2.18 5.26
CA SER A 15 -8.19 1.55 3.96
C SER A 15 -8.44 0.06 4.04
N TYR A 16 -8.96 -0.51 2.96
CA TYR A 16 -8.85 -1.95 2.76
C TYR A 16 -7.45 -2.26 2.26
N PHE A 17 -6.80 -3.23 2.91
CA PHE A 17 -5.56 -3.84 2.45
C PHE A 17 -5.86 -5.28 2.06
N PHE A 18 -5.29 -5.72 0.95
CA PHE A 18 -5.40 -7.07 0.43
C PHE A 18 -4.02 -7.68 0.44
N LYS A 19 -3.92 -8.95 0.84
CA LYS A 19 -2.71 -9.74 0.69
C LYS A 19 -3.07 -11.20 0.56
N ASP A 20 -2.46 -11.87 -0.41
CA ASP A 20 -2.79 -13.26 -0.72
C ASP A 20 -4.31 -13.41 -0.93
N ASN A 21 -4.93 -14.41 -0.31
CA ASN A 21 -6.36 -14.63 -0.35
C ASN A 21 -7.12 -13.92 0.79
N GLN A 22 -6.52 -12.93 1.44
CA GLN A 22 -7.10 -12.21 2.57
C GLN A 22 -7.17 -10.70 2.34
N TYR A 23 -8.06 -10.05 3.09
CA TYR A 23 -8.09 -8.60 3.23
C TYR A 23 -8.42 -8.18 4.67
N ALA A 24 -8.00 -6.98 5.03
CA ALA A 24 -8.28 -6.35 6.33
C ALA A 24 -8.61 -4.87 6.14
N LYS A 25 -9.42 -4.32 7.03
CA LYS A 25 -9.68 -2.88 7.10
C LYS A 25 -8.80 -2.27 8.18
N ILE A 26 -7.95 -1.33 7.80
CA ILE A 26 -7.00 -0.68 8.69
C ILE A 26 -7.41 0.78 8.86
N LYS A 27 -7.58 1.22 10.10
CA LYS A 27 -7.79 2.62 10.45
C LYS A 27 -6.44 3.30 10.60
N TRP A 28 -6.27 4.47 10.00
CA TRP A 28 -5.02 5.23 10.04
C TRP A 28 -5.26 6.70 9.71
N SER A 29 -4.34 7.57 10.14
CA SER A 29 -4.34 8.98 9.80
C SER A 29 -2.94 9.42 9.34
N PRO A 30 -2.82 10.32 8.34
CA PRO A 30 -1.52 10.88 7.97
C PRO A 30 -0.82 11.65 9.10
N SER A 31 -1.56 12.11 10.10
CA SER A 31 -1.04 12.89 11.24
C SER A 31 -0.70 12.04 12.47
N GLU A 32 -0.93 10.72 12.41
CA GLU A 32 -0.70 9.81 13.53
C GLU A 32 0.34 8.76 13.15
N ASP A 33 1.28 8.51 14.06
CA ASP A 33 2.32 7.48 13.88
C ASP A 33 1.81 6.07 14.24
N SER A 34 0.50 5.84 14.17
CA SER A 34 -0.11 4.56 14.54
C SER A 34 -1.33 4.23 13.69
N SER A 35 -1.63 2.94 13.63
CA SER A 35 -2.80 2.39 12.93
C SER A 35 -3.45 1.32 13.80
N SER A 36 -4.73 1.05 13.56
CA SER A 36 -5.47 -0.01 14.26
C SER A 36 -6.24 -0.91 13.30
N LEU A 37 -6.37 -2.17 13.68
CA LEU A 37 -7.16 -3.16 12.95
C LEU A 37 -8.65 -2.89 13.19
N GLY A 38 -9.35 -2.49 12.12
CA GLY A 38 -10.79 -2.23 12.17
C GLY A 38 -11.64 -3.47 11.88
N PHE A 39 -11.19 -4.32 10.97
CA PHE A 39 -11.86 -5.56 10.57
C PHE A 39 -10.88 -6.50 9.86
N GLY A 40 -11.13 -7.82 9.91
CA GLY A 40 -10.29 -8.84 9.30
C GLY A 40 -9.07 -9.22 10.16
N PRO A 41 -8.08 -9.95 9.60
CA PRO A 41 -8.03 -10.43 8.22
C PRO A 41 -9.13 -11.47 7.96
N THR A 42 -9.80 -11.36 6.82
CA THR A 42 -10.79 -12.34 6.34
C THR A 42 -10.55 -12.68 4.88
N LYS A 43 -11.23 -13.70 4.34
CA LYS A 43 -11.01 -14.15 2.97
C LYS A 43 -11.54 -13.14 1.96
N ILE A 44 -10.80 -12.90 0.89
CA ILE A 44 -11.29 -12.09 -0.24
C ILE A 44 -12.52 -12.69 -0.93
N SER A 45 -12.79 -13.98 -0.74
CA SER A 45 -14.01 -14.63 -1.25
C SER A 45 -15.30 -14.09 -0.60
N GLU A 46 -15.19 -13.32 0.49
CA GLU A 46 -16.32 -12.58 1.06
C GLU A 46 -16.71 -11.39 0.19
N TRP A 47 -15.82 -10.88 -0.67
CA TRP A 47 -16.20 -9.94 -1.72
C TRP A 47 -16.93 -10.70 -2.82
N ALA A 48 -18.25 -10.51 -2.91
CA ALA A 48 -19.10 -11.26 -3.83
C ALA A 48 -18.65 -11.09 -5.29
N THR A 49 -18.20 -9.89 -5.66
CA THR A 49 -17.70 -9.59 -7.01
C THR A 49 -16.38 -10.29 -7.31
N LEU A 50 -15.42 -10.27 -6.37
CA LEU A 50 -14.13 -10.96 -6.52
C LEU A 50 -14.30 -12.48 -6.54
N ASN A 51 -15.16 -13.02 -5.69
CA ASN A 51 -15.47 -14.45 -5.65
C ASN A 51 -16.12 -14.92 -6.97
N LYS A 52 -17.07 -14.14 -7.51
CA LYS A 52 -17.69 -14.42 -8.82
C LYS A 52 -16.65 -14.50 -9.94
N LEU A 53 -15.63 -13.65 -9.90
CA LEU A 53 -14.52 -13.64 -10.86
C LEU A 53 -13.43 -14.67 -10.55
N LYS A 54 -13.55 -15.40 -9.43
CA LYS A 54 -12.54 -16.34 -8.94
C LYS A 54 -11.17 -15.70 -8.73
N PHE A 55 -11.15 -14.42 -8.33
CA PHE A 55 -9.91 -13.79 -7.92
C PHE A 55 -9.45 -14.46 -6.62
N ASP A 56 -8.25 -15.03 -6.64
CA ASP A 56 -7.61 -15.68 -5.50
C ASP A 56 -6.68 -14.73 -4.72
N ARG A 57 -6.44 -13.55 -5.30
CA ARG A 57 -5.75 -12.39 -4.70
C ARG A 57 -6.10 -11.09 -5.41
N VAL A 58 -5.70 -9.97 -4.81
CA VAL A 58 -5.67 -8.65 -5.45
C VAL A 58 -4.24 -8.12 -5.39
N ASP A 59 -3.65 -7.89 -6.56
CA ASP A 59 -2.24 -7.49 -6.70
C ASP A 59 -2.07 -5.97 -6.62
N ALA A 60 -3.00 -5.20 -7.20
CA ALA A 60 -2.98 -3.75 -7.16
C ALA A 60 -4.41 -3.18 -7.26
N ILE A 61 -4.62 -1.95 -6.79
CA ILE A 61 -5.89 -1.24 -6.95
C ILE A 61 -5.61 0.21 -7.38
N LEU A 62 -6.29 0.67 -8.43
CA LEU A 62 -6.35 2.09 -8.80
C LEU A 62 -7.71 2.67 -8.41
N PRO A 63 -7.79 3.57 -7.41
CA PRO A 63 -9.03 4.24 -7.06
C PRO A 63 -9.61 4.99 -8.25
N ALA A 64 -10.90 4.85 -8.51
CA ALA A 64 -11.52 5.44 -9.69
C ALA A 64 -11.81 6.93 -9.46
N LYS A 65 -11.24 7.83 -10.26
CA LYS A 65 -11.59 9.26 -10.24
C LYS A 65 -12.74 9.54 -11.23
N PRO A 66 -13.80 10.28 -10.86
CA PRO A 66 -14.05 10.97 -9.57
C PRO A 66 -14.90 10.16 -8.55
N HIS A 67 -14.99 8.84 -8.67
CA HIS A 67 -15.89 8.01 -7.87
C HIS A 67 -15.29 7.58 -6.52
N ILE A 68 -15.83 8.07 -5.41
CA ILE A 68 -15.23 7.93 -4.06
C ILE A 68 -15.23 6.51 -3.46
N ASN A 69 -15.99 5.56 -4.04
CA ASN A 69 -15.97 4.14 -3.64
C ASN A 69 -15.97 3.20 -4.85
N ARG A 70 -15.14 3.48 -5.84
CA ARG A 70 -14.94 2.61 -7.00
C ARG A 70 -13.46 2.46 -7.26
N GLY A 71 -13.04 1.32 -7.79
CA GLY A 71 -11.64 1.07 -8.12
C GLY A 71 -11.47 0.02 -9.20
N LEU A 72 -10.33 0.10 -9.89
CA LEU A 72 -9.85 -0.96 -10.76
C LEU A 72 -8.97 -1.90 -9.93
N PHE A 73 -9.44 -3.11 -9.68
CA PHE A 73 -8.78 -4.17 -8.95
C PHE A 73 -8.05 -5.07 -9.96
N PHE A 74 -6.76 -5.29 -9.76
CA PHE A 74 -5.92 -6.10 -10.64
C PHE A 74 -5.57 -7.42 -9.96
N SER A 75 -5.61 -8.52 -10.72
CA SER A 75 -5.24 -9.86 -10.23
C SER A 75 -4.64 -10.68 -11.37
N ALA A 76 -3.36 -11.03 -11.24
CA ALA A 76 -2.56 -11.59 -12.32
C ALA A 76 -2.74 -10.76 -13.61
N SER A 77 -3.11 -11.40 -14.72
CA SER A 77 -3.37 -10.74 -16.00
C SER A 77 -4.82 -10.30 -16.20
N ASN A 78 -5.61 -10.17 -15.13
CA ASN A 78 -7.02 -9.78 -15.16
C ASN A 78 -7.26 -8.52 -14.33
N TYR A 79 -8.39 -7.87 -14.60
CA TYR A 79 -8.87 -6.75 -13.79
C TYR A 79 -10.39 -6.78 -13.62
N ALA A 80 -10.85 -6.06 -12.59
CA ALA A 80 -12.25 -5.82 -12.30
C ALA A 80 -12.45 -4.35 -11.90
N ASP A 81 -13.46 -3.70 -12.46
CA ASP A 81 -13.91 -2.37 -12.10
C ASP A 81 -15.10 -2.52 -11.15
N ILE A 82 -14.87 -2.21 -9.88
CA ILE A 82 -15.80 -2.53 -8.79
C ILE A 82 -16.18 -1.24 -8.07
N GLU A 83 -17.47 -1.00 -7.97
CA GLU A 83 -18.05 -0.04 -7.03
C GLU A 83 -18.45 -0.78 -5.74
N TYR A 84 -18.20 -0.18 -4.59
CA TYR A 84 -18.43 -0.80 -3.28
C TYR A 84 -19.01 0.20 -2.28
N VAL A 85 -19.67 -0.30 -1.24
CA VAL A 85 -20.20 0.51 -0.15
C VAL A 85 -19.56 0.03 1.17
N PRO A 86 -18.58 0.77 1.73
CA PRO A 86 -17.82 0.33 2.90
C PRO A 86 -18.64 -0.07 4.13
N SER A 87 -19.81 0.55 4.32
CA SER A 87 -20.66 0.35 5.49
C SER A 87 -21.63 -0.83 5.38
N SER A 88 -22.10 -1.16 4.18
CA SER A 88 -23.07 -2.24 3.95
C SER A 88 -22.44 -3.50 3.36
N GLY A 89 -21.23 -3.40 2.79
CA GLY A 89 -20.62 -4.50 2.02
C GLY A 89 -21.28 -4.74 0.67
N GLU A 90 -22.15 -3.83 0.21
CA GLU A 90 -22.71 -3.90 -1.13
C GLU A 90 -21.62 -3.65 -2.18
N GLU A 91 -21.68 -4.40 -3.28
CA GLU A 91 -20.71 -4.36 -4.35
C GLU A 91 -21.41 -4.47 -5.71
N ALA A 92 -20.92 -3.71 -6.69
CA ALA A 92 -21.34 -3.76 -8.07
C ALA A 92 -20.14 -3.96 -8.99
N LEU A 93 -20.20 -5.02 -9.81
CA LEU A 93 -19.22 -5.26 -10.87
C LEU A 93 -19.62 -4.43 -12.10
N ILE A 94 -18.85 -3.40 -12.41
CA ILE A 94 -19.09 -2.49 -13.53
C ILE A 94 -18.52 -3.09 -14.82
N HIS A 95 -17.24 -3.47 -14.81
CA HIS A 95 -16.54 -4.09 -15.93
C HIS A 95 -15.50 -5.10 -15.42
N HIS A 96 -15.08 -6.01 -16.28
CA HIS A 96 -13.93 -6.87 -16.04
C HIS A 96 -13.35 -7.35 -17.37
N GLY A 97 -12.16 -7.94 -17.31
CA GLY A 97 -11.54 -8.56 -18.48
C GLY A 97 -10.08 -8.91 -18.25
N SER A 98 -9.46 -9.42 -19.31
CA SER A 98 -8.02 -9.68 -19.34
C SER A 98 -7.24 -8.46 -19.83
N PHE A 99 -5.94 -8.42 -19.53
CA PHE A 99 -5.05 -7.39 -20.06
C PHE A 99 -4.93 -7.47 -21.58
N GLN A 100 -4.93 -8.68 -22.12
CA GLN A 100 -4.85 -8.96 -23.55
C GLN A 100 -5.99 -8.30 -24.34
N GLU A 101 -7.19 -8.28 -23.76
CA GLU A 101 -8.38 -7.74 -24.42
C GLU A 101 -8.59 -6.25 -24.17
N LYS A 102 -8.24 -5.76 -22.97
CA LYS A 102 -8.67 -4.43 -22.49
C LYS A 102 -7.53 -3.47 -22.17
N TRP A 103 -6.30 -3.97 -22.05
CA TRP A 103 -5.12 -3.19 -21.70
C TRP A 103 -3.97 -3.40 -22.70
N PRO A 104 -4.15 -3.07 -23.99
CA PRO A 104 -3.09 -3.22 -24.99
C PRO A 104 -1.82 -2.45 -24.64
N ALA A 105 -1.90 -1.35 -23.87
CA ALA A 105 -0.72 -0.63 -23.40
C ALA A 105 0.11 -1.42 -22.38
N LEU A 106 -0.53 -2.20 -21.48
CA LEU A 106 0.18 -3.09 -20.56
C LEU A 106 0.86 -4.23 -21.33
N VAL A 107 0.15 -4.83 -22.30
CA VAL A 107 0.72 -5.85 -23.18
C VAL A 107 1.92 -5.31 -23.96
N LYS A 108 1.81 -4.10 -24.52
CA LYS A 108 2.91 -3.44 -25.23
C LYS A 108 4.12 -3.16 -24.31
N ALA A 109 3.88 -2.91 -23.03
CA ALA A 109 4.93 -2.77 -22.02
C ALA A 109 5.48 -4.12 -21.51
N ASN A 110 4.99 -5.26 -22.01
CA ASN A 110 5.27 -6.61 -21.53
C ASN A 110 4.90 -6.83 -20.05
N PHE A 111 3.87 -6.13 -19.56
CA PHE A 111 3.36 -6.28 -18.21
C PHE A 111 2.20 -7.27 -18.21
N TYR A 112 2.41 -8.42 -17.56
CA TYR A 112 1.40 -9.49 -17.41
C TYR A 112 0.80 -9.58 -16.00
N HIS A 113 1.20 -8.66 -15.13
CA HIS A 113 0.64 -8.40 -13.80
C HIS A 113 0.97 -6.95 -13.43
N VAL A 114 0.30 -6.43 -12.40
CA VAL A 114 0.54 -5.09 -11.86
C VAL A 114 0.75 -5.23 -10.35
N ASP A 115 1.92 -4.85 -9.86
CA ASP A 115 2.28 -4.91 -8.42
C ASP A 115 1.77 -3.68 -7.67
N ALA A 116 1.76 -2.52 -8.34
CA ALA A 116 1.24 -1.28 -7.79
C ALA A 116 0.79 -0.35 -8.90
N VAL A 117 -0.12 0.56 -8.58
CA VAL A 117 -0.64 1.55 -9.53
C VAL A 117 -1.07 2.80 -8.78
N PHE A 118 -0.79 3.97 -9.34
CA PHE A 118 -1.34 5.23 -8.85
C PHE A 118 -1.49 6.26 -9.97
N TRP A 119 -2.39 7.22 -9.78
CA TRP A 119 -2.60 8.32 -10.73
C TRP A 119 -1.37 9.20 -10.87
N VAL A 120 -1.06 9.63 -12.08
CA VAL A 120 -0.08 10.70 -12.28
C VAL A 120 -0.62 11.96 -11.58
N PRO A 121 0.15 12.57 -10.64
CA PRO A 121 -0.20 13.83 -10.00
C PRO A 121 -0.62 14.89 -11.02
N GLY A 122 -1.70 15.62 -10.73
CA GLY A 122 -2.24 16.65 -11.62
C GLY A 122 -2.97 16.13 -12.87
N LYS A 123 -3.04 14.81 -13.11
CA LYS A 123 -3.77 14.21 -14.25
C LYS A 123 -4.94 13.33 -13.80
N THR A 124 -5.94 13.24 -14.66
CA THR A 124 -7.17 12.45 -14.43
C THR A 124 -7.29 11.25 -15.36
N ASP A 125 -6.43 11.15 -16.37
CA ASP A 125 -6.48 10.15 -17.43
C ASP A 125 -5.16 9.40 -17.61
N GLU A 126 -4.16 9.62 -16.75
CA GLU A 126 -2.88 8.93 -16.77
C GLU A 126 -2.53 8.33 -15.42
N ALA A 127 -2.02 7.10 -15.42
CA ALA A 127 -1.52 6.42 -14.23
C ALA A 127 -0.16 5.77 -14.47
N TYR A 128 0.64 5.68 -13.41
CA TYR A 128 1.84 4.86 -13.37
C TYR A 128 1.46 3.45 -12.94
N PHE A 129 1.86 2.45 -13.72
CA PHE A 129 1.70 1.03 -13.44
C PHE A 129 3.09 0.45 -13.19
N PHE A 130 3.22 -0.37 -12.15
CA PHE A 130 4.47 -0.99 -11.73
C PHE A 130 4.39 -2.50 -11.86
N SER A 131 5.45 -3.13 -12.36
CA SER A 131 5.59 -4.59 -12.43
C SER A 131 7.07 -4.96 -12.31
N GLY A 132 7.38 -5.77 -11.29
CA GLY A 132 8.74 -6.09 -10.89
C GLY A 132 9.54 -4.84 -10.55
N SER A 133 10.67 -4.67 -11.23
CA SER A 133 11.56 -3.52 -11.08
C SER A 133 11.31 -2.43 -12.14
N GLN A 134 10.20 -2.51 -12.87
CA GLN A 134 9.87 -1.60 -13.96
C GLN A 134 8.54 -0.89 -13.71
N TYR A 135 8.36 0.24 -14.40
CA TYR A 135 7.08 0.93 -14.48
C TYR A 135 6.80 1.38 -15.92
N CYS A 136 5.54 1.67 -16.20
CA CYS A 136 5.12 2.39 -17.39
C CYS A 136 4.05 3.43 -17.03
N ARG A 137 3.95 4.49 -17.84
CA ARG A 137 2.86 5.48 -17.74
C ARG A 137 1.86 5.24 -18.85
N ILE A 138 0.61 5.06 -18.49
CA ILE A 138 -0.48 4.76 -19.43
C ILE A 138 -1.54 5.83 -19.33
N LYS A 139 -1.96 6.36 -20.48
CA LYS A 139 -3.16 7.18 -20.63
C LYS A 139 -4.35 6.29 -20.95
N PHE A 140 -5.43 6.36 -20.18
CA PHE A 140 -6.60 5.53 -20.40
C PHE A 140 -7.92 6.19 -19.98
N SER A 141 -9.03 5.63 -20.46
CA SER A 141 -10.40 5.99 -20.07
C SER A 141 -11.17 4.76 -19.58
N TYR A 142 -12.11 4.93 -18.64
CA TYR A 142 -12.90 3.80 -18.11
C TYR A 142 -13.80 3.13 -19.15
N ASP A 143 -14.20 3.85 -20.19
CA ASP A 143 -14.97 3.28 -21.31
C ASP A 143 -14.12 2.45 -22.28
N GLY A 144 -12.80 2.33 -22.01
CA GLY A 144 -11.86 1.55 -22.81
C GLY A 144 -11.53 2.14 -24.18
N LYS A 145 -12.06 3.32 -24.53
CA LYS A 145 -11.78 3.95 -25.83
C LYS A 145 -10.34 4.48 -25.94
N VAL A 146 -9.73 4.81 -24.80
CA VAL A 146 -8.34 5.24 -24.72
C VAL A 146 -7.56 4.23 -23.88
N ASN A 147 -6.47 3.72 -24.44
CA ASN A 147 -5.50 2.89 -23.74
C ASN A 147 -4.14 3.00 -24.46
N LYS A 148 -3.32 3.97 -24.05
CA LYS A 148 -2.08 4.33 -24.75
C LYS A 148 -0.90 4.31 -23.79
N LEU A 149 0.15 3.58 -24.17
CA LEU A 149 1.45 3.66 -23.53
C LEU A 149 2.07 5.03 -23.83
N VAL A 150 2.24 5.85 -22.79
CA VAL A 150 2.82 7.19 -22.86
C VAL A 150 4.33 7.14 -22.61
N GLU A 151 4.76 6.32 -21.66
CA GLU A 151 6.17 6.20 -21.25
C GLU A 151 6.46 4.79 -20.75
N GLY A 152 7.71 4.35 -20.91
CA GLY A 152 8.19 3.06 -20.44
C GLY A 152 7.97 1.92 -21.44
N PRO A 153 8.28 0.67 -21.03
CA PRO A 153 8.71 0.29 -19.69
C PRO A 153 10.11 0.84 -19.35
N THR A 154 10.26 1.40 -18.15
CA THR A 154 11.51 1.97 -17.64
C THR A 154 11.80 1.40 -16.25
N GLY A 155 13.07 1.29 -15.87
CA GLY A 155 13.46 0.89 -14.50
C GLY A 155 12.95 1.90 -13.47
N ILE A 156 12.43 1.41 -12.34
CA ILE A 156 11.93 2.27 -11.25
C ILE A 156 13.07 3.15 -10.71
N ASP A 157 14.28 2.62 -10.64
CA ASP A 157 15.50 3.34 -10.25
C ASP A 157 15.81 4.55 -11.14
N ARG A 158 15.35 4.56 -12.39
CA ARG A 158 15.55 5.68 -13.32
C ARG A 158 14.44 6.71 -13.28
N GLY A 159 13.18 6.26 -13.22
CA GLY A 159 12.02 7.17 -13.20
C GLY A 159 11.70 7.73 -11.80
N PHE A 160 12.03 6.95 -10.78
CA PHE A 160 11.80 7.27 -9.37
C PHE A 160 13.09 7.10 -8.54
N PRO A 161 14.19 7.80 -8.88
CA PRO A 161 15.50 7.60 -8.26
C PRO A 161 15.53 7.87 -6.75
N ARG A 162 14.54 8.59 -6.22
CA ARG A 162 14.40 8.87 -4.78
C ARG A 162 13.61 7.81 -4.03
N MET A 163 12.92 6.91 -4.73
CA MET A 163 12.09 5.87 -4.14
C MET A 163 12.96 4.71 -3.65
N GLN A 164 13.22 4.66 -2.34
CA GLN A 164 14.05 3.60 -1.77
C GLN A 164 13.25 2.30 -1.57
N LEU A 165 13.52 1.30 -2.40
CA LEU A 165 12.88 -0.01 -2.38
C LEU A 165 13.79 -1.06 -1.73
N SER A 166 13.37 -1.63 -0.59
CA SER A 166 14.19 -2.60 0.14
C SER A 166 14.34 -3.94 -0.60
N THR A 167 13.37 -4.26 -1.48
CA THR A 167 13.35 -5.49 -2.29
C THR A 167 13.60 -5.22 -3.78
N GLY A 168 13.81 -3.95 -4.17
CA GLY A 168 13.82 -3.52 -5.57
C GLY A 168 12.44 -3.56 -6.25
N ARG A 169 11.36 -3.80 -5.50
CA ARG A 169 9.96 -3.84 -5.96
C ARG A 169 9.05 -3.08 -5.00
N ILE A 170 7.90 -2.66 -5.50
CA ILE A 170 6.85 -2.05 -4.70
C ILE A 170 5.86 -3.14 -4.32
N ASP A 171 5.56 -3.27 -3.03
CA ASP A 171 4.55 -4.21 -2.56
C ASP A 171 3.15 -3.60 -2.68
N THR A 172 3.00 -2.34 -2.27
CA THR A 172 1.75 -1.59 -2.39
C THR A 172 1.99 -0.08 -2.28
N ILE A 173 1.02 0.71 -2.72
CA ILE A 173 1.02 2.18 -2.60
C ILE A 173 -0.31 2.60 -1.98
N VAL A 174 -0.24 3.46 -0.97
CA VAL A 174 -1.40 4.05 -0.30
C VAL A 174 -1.41 5.55 -0.59
N PRO A 175 -2.34 6.07 -1.41
CA PRO A 175 -2.49 7.51 -1.60
C PRO A 175 -2.83 8.21 -0.29
N ARG A 176 -2.22 9.36 -0.05
CA ARG A 176 -2.54 10.17 1.12
C ARG A 176 -3.80 11.00 0.88
N PRO A 177 -4.78 10.99 1.80
CA PRO A 177 -6.02 11.74 1.63
C PRO A 177 -5.86 13.25 1.80
N ASP A 178 -4.83 13.69 2.51
CA ASP A 178 -4.55 15.10 2.76
C ASP A 178 -3.80 15.78 1.60
N ASP A 179 -3.21 15.00 0.68
CA ASP A 179 -2.46 15.51 -0.45
C ASP A 179 -2.39 14.47 -1.58
N SER A 180 -3.03 14.76 -2.72
CA SER A 180 -3.09 13.87 -3.88
C SER A 180 -1.74 13.59 -4.54
N ASN A 181 -0.70 14.33 -4.15
CA ASN A 181 0.65 14.20 -4.66
C ASN A 181 1.55 13.45 -3.68
N LYS A 182 1.03 13.05 -2.52
CA LYS A 182 1.73 12.25 -1.51
C LYS A 182 1.19 10.83 -1.43
N PHE A 183 2.10 9.92 -1.14
CA PHE A 183 1.82 8.49 -1.07
C PHE A 183 2.63 7.87 0.07
N TYR A 184 2.16 6.75 0.61
CA TYR A 184 3.03 5.81 1.32
C TYR A 184 3.40 4.69 0.35
N VAL A 185 4.70 4.42 0.23
CA VAL A 185 5.24 3.37 -0.63
C VAL A 185 5.78 2.27 0.27
N PHE A 186 5.31 1.05 0.07
CA PHE A 186 5.71 -0.13 0.84
C PHE A 186 6.61 -1.03 -0.01
N SER A 187 7.68 -1.55 0.59
CA SER A 187 8.61 -2.47 -0.05
C SER A 187 9.28 -3.33 1.03
N GLY A 188 8.99 -4.63 1.03
CA GLY A 188 9.41 -5.54 2.07
C GLY A 188 8.84 -5.15 3.43
N ASN A 189 9.68 -5.14 4.47
CA ASN A 189 9.27 -4.73 5.81
C ASN A 189 9.42 -3.21 6.06
N LYS A 190 9.61 -2.41 5.00
CA LYS A 190 9.81 -0.97 5.09
C LYS A 190 8.72 -0.20 4.34
N TYR A 191 8.49 1.03 4.77
CA TYR A 191 7.71 2.01 4.03
C TYR A 191 8.33 3.42 4.17
N HIS A 192 7.98 4.31 3.26
CA HIS A 192 8.33 5.73 3.34
C HIS A 192 7.17 6.59 2.79
N SER A 193 7.13 7.86 3.19
CA SER A 193 6.25 8.82 2.53
C SER A 193 6.97 9.38 1.30
N TYR A 194 6.25 9.46 0.20
CA TYR A 194 6.76 9.89 -1.10
C TYR A 194 5.92 11.04 -1.62
N TYR A 195 6.57 12.04 -2.20
CA TYR A 195 5.92 13.18 -2.84
C TYR A 195 6.44 13.36 -4.26
N ILE A 196 5.52 13.68 -5.17
CA ILE A 196 5.83 14.01 -6.57
C ILE A 196 5.27 15.38 -6.86
N ASN A 197 6.14 16.33 -7.20
CA ASN A 197 5.70 17.63 -7.69
C ASN A 197 5.04 17.46 -9.08
N PRO A 198 3.75 17.84 -9.26
CA PRO A 198 3.07 17.70 -10.54
C PRO A 198 3.64 18.60 -11.64
N ASP A 199 4.21 19.75 -11.27
CA ASP A 199 4.79 20.72 -12.21
C ASP A 199 6.25 20.37 -12.56
N ARG A 200 6.92 19.64 -11.65
CA ARG A 200 8.31 19.20 -11.80
C ARG A 200 8.46 17.75 -11.33
N PRO A 201 8.03 16.76 -12.13
CA PRO A 201 8.01 15.35 -11.69
C PRO A 201 9.39 14.76 -11.36
N ASP A 202 10.47 15.45 -11.69
CA ASP A 202 11.86 15.17 -11.31
C ASP A 202 12.22 15.66 -9.90
N GLU A 203 11.49 16.64 -9.35
CA GLU A 203 11.59 17.12 -7.96
C GLU A 203 10.83 16.21 -7.00
N GLN A 204 11.32 14.99 -6.88
CA GLN A 204 10.74 13.96 -6.02
C GLN A 204 11.29 14.09 -4.61
N GLU A 205 10.42 13.98 -3.61
CA GLU A 205 10.82 13.99 -2.22
C GLU A 205 10.45 12.68 -1.53
N MET A 206 11.33 12.24 -0.64
CA MET A 206 11.12 11.09 0.21
C MET A 206 11.29 11.53 1.65
N TRP A 207 10.30 11.20 2.47
CA TRP A 207 10.29 11.51 3.90
C TRP A 207 10.26 10.21 4.70
N GLY A 208 11.30 10.05 5.53
CA GLY A 208 11.48 8.88 6.39
C GLY A 208 11.86 7.61 5.63
N LEU A 209 12.23 6.60 6.42
CA LEU A 209 12.31 5.20 5.98
C LEU A 209 12.11 4.34 7.23
N PHE A 210 10.87 3.92 7.44
CA PHE A 210 10.44 3.28 8.67
C PHE A 210 10.13 1.81 8.44
N THR A 211 10.21 1.00 9.50
CA THR A 211 9.67 -0.35 9.46
C THR A 211 8.14 -0.30 9.47
N VAL A 212 7.47 -1.19 8.74
CA VAL A 212 6.00 -1.30 8.75
C VAL A 212 5.48 -1.49 10.18
N ALA A 213 6.19 -2.24 11.02
CA ALA A 213 5.82 -2.44 12.43
C ALA A 213 5.76 -1.14 13.27
N HIS A 214 6.42 -0.06 12.84
CA HIS A 214 6.48 1.19 13.58
C HIS A 214 5.21 2.04 13.36
N GLY A 215 4.90 2.42 12.11
CA GLY A 215 3.71 3.23 11.81
C GLY A 215 2.47 2.45 11.40
N TRP A 216 2.65 1.21 10.95
CA TRP A 216 1.58 0.36 10.42
C TRP A 216 1.47 -0.97 11.18
N GLY A 217 1.54 -0.89 12.51
CA GLY A 217 1.47 -2.07 13.40
C GLY A 217 0.25 -2.96 13.13
N ALA A 218 -0.89 -2.37 12.74
CA ALA A 218 -2.09 -3.12 12.39
C ALA A 218 -1.92 -4.02 11.14
N LEU A 219 -1.03 -3.67 10.20
CA LEU A 219 -0.70 -4.54 9.07
C LEU A 219 0.15 -5.74 9.50
N VAL A 220 0.94 -5.59 10.56
CA VAL A 220 1.68 -6.72 11.17
C VAL A 220 0.73 -7.59 11.97
N GLU A 221 -0.19 -6.99 12.73
CA GLU A 221 -1.26 -7.68 13.46
C GLU A 221 -2.14 -8.52 12.52
N ALA A 222 -2.50 -7.98 11.36
CA ALA A 222 -3.23 -8.70 10.31
C ALA A 222 -2.40 -9.79 9.61
N GLY A 223 -1.12 -9.95 9.95
CA GLY A 223 -0.22 -10.93 9.32
C GLY A 223 0.22 -10.56 7.91
N PHE A 224 0.02 -9.30 7.49
CA PHE A 224 0.34 -8.86 6.14
C PHE A 224 1.83 -8.52 5.96
N TYR A 225 2.47 -8.06 7.03
CA TYR A 225 3.90 -7.81 7.05
C TYR A 225 4.53 -8.51 8.25
N LYS A 226 5.81 -8.85 8.12
CA LYS A 226 6.58 -9.47 9.22
C LYS A 226 7.22 -8.39 10.08
N VAL A 227 7.36 -8.67 11.38
CA VAL A 227 8.26 -7.91 12.24
C VAL A 227 9.68 -8.10 11.70
N GLY A 228 10.31 -7.02 11.26
CA GLY A 228 11.73 -7.01 10.97
C GLY A 228 12.49 -7.09 12.30
N TYR A 229 13.08 -8.24 12.62
CA TYR A 229 14.09 -8.28 13.67
C TYR A 229 15.33 -7.55 13.14
N MET A 230 15.77 -6.50 13.84
CA MET A 230 17.15 -6.05 13.68
C MET A 230 18.05 -7.20 14.12
N ARG A 231 18.76 -7.82 13.18
CA ARG A 231 19.97 -8.57 13.51
C ARG A 231 20.99 -7.56 14.00
N ILE A 232 21.08 -7.37 15.31
CA ILE A 232 22.30 -6.86 15.92
C ILE A 232 23.29 -8.01 15.79
N SER A 233 24.45 -7.75 15.18
CA SER A 233 25.50 -8.72 14.87
C SER A 233 25.76 -9.71 16.00
N ASP A 234 26.06 -10.96 15.61
CA ASP A 234 26.32 -12.14 16.44
C ASP A 234 27.00 -11.85 17.79
N ASN A 235 26.23 -11.55 18.85
CA ASN A 235 26.50 -12.03 20.21
C ASN A 235 25.53 -11.64 21.35
N GLU A 236 24.38 -10.99 21.16
CA GLU A 236 23.51 -10.67 22.32
C GLU A 236 22.01 -10.85 22.08
N MET A 237 21.33 -11.21 23.18
CA MET A 237 19.98 -11.75 23.32
C MET A 237 18.88 -10.98 22.57
N LEU A 238 17.91 -11.76 22.06
CA LEU A 238 16.64 -11.30 21.49
C LEU A 238 15.86 -10.44 22.50
N ILE A 239 15.71 -9.14 22.21
CA ILE A 239 14.78 -8.27 22.94
C ILE A 239 13.55 -8.07 22.06
N SER A 240 12.41 -8.60 22.51
CA SER A 240 11.09 -8.23 21.97
C SER A 240 10.81 -6.75 22.28
N PRO A 241 10.15 -5.98 21.42
CA PRO A 241 9.56 -4.72 21.86
C PRO A 241 8.46 -5.06 22.88
N ILE A 242 8.73 -4.73 24.15
CA ILE A 242 7.81 -4.90 25.27
C ILE A 242 6.68 -3.89 25.14
N ARG A 243 5.45 -4.39 25.31
CA ARG A 243 4.23 -3.60 25.53
C ARG A 243 4.44 -2.64 26.70
N PHE A 244 4.45 -1.34 26.45
CA PHE A 244 4.21 -0.36 27.51
C PHE A 244 2.72 -0.35 27.84
N ILE A 245 2.30 -1.25 28.74
CA ILE A 245 1.03 -1.10 29.45
C ILE A 245 1.32 -0.19 30.63
N GLY A 246 0.65 0.96 30.67
CA GLY A 246 0.76 1.91 31.77
C GLY A 246 0.36 1.27 33.11
N MET A 247 1.12 1.58 34.15
CA MET A 247 0.59 1.63 35.50
C MET A 247 1.03 2.92 36.18
N ILE A 248 0.02 3.55 36.74
CA ILE A 248 -0.03 4.79 37.49
C ILE A 248 0.38 4.44 38.94
N GLY A 249 1.21 5.26 39.58
CA GLY A 249 1.24 5.29 41.05
C GLY A 249 2.59 5.58 41.75
N GLY A 250 2.85 6.86 42.03
CA GLY A 250 3.35 7.32 43.35
C GLY A 250 4.85 7.20 43.68
N PRO A 251 5.41 8.14 44.49
CA PRO A 251 6.84 8.33 44.64
C PRO A 251 7.43 7.45 45.76
N VAL A 252 8.63 6.91 45.55
CA VAL A 252 9.41 6.25 46.62
C VAL A 252 10.73 6.99 46.78
N GLY A 253 10.95 7.44 48.02
CA GLY A 253 12.01 8.36 48.41
C GLY A 253 13.42 7.80 48.29
N ILE A 254 14.35 8.75 48.12
CA ILE A 254 15.80 8.55 48.15
C ILE A 254 16.20 8.26 49.60
N LEU A 255 16.64 7.03 49.88
CA LEU A 255 17.36 6.68 51.10
C LEU A 255 18.85 6.57 50.75
N ALA A 256 19.63 7.56 51.14
CA ALA A 256 21.09 7.53 51.07
C ALA A 256 21.63 6.60 52.17
N MET A 257 22.49 5.64 51.80
CA MET A 257 23.32 4.90 52.77
C MET A 257 24.77 4.79 52.29
N GLY A 258 25.63 5.51 53.02
CA GLY A 258 26.93 5.09 53.56
C GLY A 258 27.95 4.38 52.66
N ARG A 259 29.07 5.07 52.36
CA ARG A 259 30.34 4.42 52.02
C ARG A 259 30.93 3.75 53.28
N PRO A 260 31.52 2.54 53.19
CA PRO A 260 32.50 2.09 54.16
C PRO A 260 33.89 2.64 53.79
N GLN A 261 34.64 3.04 54.81
CA GLN A 261 36.06 3.34 54.73
C GLN A 261 36.87 2.05 54.55
N ASN A 262 37.89 2.12 53.69
CA ASN A 262 39.28 1.78 54.00
C ASN A 262 40.19 2.39 52.91
#